data_AF-A0A6J0DFN2-F1
#
_entry.id   AF-A0A6J0DFN2-F1
#
_cell.length_a   1.000
_cell.length_b   1.000
_cell.length_c   1.000
_cell.angle_alpha   90.00
_cell.angle_beta   90.00
_cell.angle_gamma   90.00
#
_symmetry.space_group_name_H-M   'P 1'
#
loop_
_entity.id
_entity.type
_entity.pdbx_description
1 polymer ?
#
loop_
_entity_poly.entity_id
_entity_poly.type
_entity_poly.pdbx_seq_one_letter_code
_entity_poly.pdbx_strand_id
1 'polypeptide(L)'
;MTGTGNNCPNNEPNFFKKHPCDDTKEAAFLNRAARKLKQFLKMNISEEFNIHLLTVSQGTQTLVNCTSKEEKNLKEQKKNDPCFLKRLLREIKTCWNKILKGSI
;
A
#
# COMPACT_ATOMS: atom_id res chain seq x y z
N MET A 1 10.09 -1.37 -10.57
CA MET A 1 10.19 0.11 -10.69
C MET A 1 11.63 0.58 -10.38
N THR A 2 12.61 0.07 -11.13
CA THR A 2 14.06 0.32 -10.95
C THR A 2 14.63 1.35 -11.92
N GLY A 3 13.81 1.90 -12.84
CA GLY A 3 14.20 2.97 -13.74
C GLY A 3 14.56 4.25 -12.98
N THR A 4 15.69 4.84 -13.38
CA THR A 4 16.30 6.15 -13.05
C THR A 4 15.49 7.06 -12.13
N GLY A 5 16.14 7.49 -11.04
CA GLY A 5 15.63 8.36 -9.97
C GLY A 5 14.52 9.32 -10.38
N ASN A 6 13.27 8.88 -10.19
CA ASN A 6 12.15 9.80 -10.18
C ASN A 6 12.41 10.81 -9.06
N ASN A 7 12.35 12.10 -9.38
CA ASN A 7 12.36 13.24 -8.45
C ASN A 7 11.10 13.20 -7.56
N CYS A 8 10.91 12.10 -6.83
CA CYS A 8 9.83 11.95 -5.90
C CYS A 8 10.09 12.94 -4.76
N PRO A 9 9.12 13.80 -4.42
CA PRO A 9 9.31 14.72 -3.31
C PRO A 9 9.56 13.91 -2.04
N ASN A 10 10.57 14.34 -1.26
CA ASN A 10 10.90 13.73 0.04
C ASN A 10 9.76 13.89 1.07
N ASN A 11 8.78 14.76 0.78
CA ASN A 11 7.64 15.00 1.64
C ASN A 11 6.84 13.73 1.84
N GLU A 12 6.66 13.37 3.12
CA GLU A 12 5.92 12.18 3.49
C GLU A 12 4.42 12.33 3.20
N PRO A 13 3.82 11.45 2.37
CA PRO A 13 2.39 11.48 2.13
C PRO A 13 1.58 11.27 3.41
N ASN A 14 0.53 12.07 3.59
CA ASN A 14 -0.37 12.03 4.76
C ASN A 14 -0.91 10.62 5.06
N PHE A 15 -1.09 9.78 4.05
CA PHE A 15 -1.50 8.39 4.21
C PHE A 15 -0.61 7.63 5.21
N PHE A 16 0.72 7.72 5.07
CA PHE A 16 1.65 6.99 5.93
C PHE A 16 1.71 7.57 7.36
N LYS A 17 1.49 8.89 7.50
CA LYS A 17 1.38 9.54 8.82
C LYS A 17 0.12 9.12 9.57
N LYS A 18 -1.02 9.04 8.87
CA LYS A 18 -2.32 8.65 9.46
C LYS A 18 -2.42 7.15 9.70
N HIS A 19 -1.73 6.36 8.87
CA HIS A 19 -1.79 4.92 8.87
C HIS A 19 -0.36 4.38 8.89
N PRO A 20 0.32 4.41 10.04
CA PRO A 20 1.63 3.79 10.20
C PRO A 20 1.53 2.26 10.35
N CYS A 21 2.60 1.55 9.98
CA CYS A 21 2.80 0.14 10.32
C CYS A 21 3.53 0.02 11.67
N ASP A 22 2.77 0.21 12.73
CA ASP A 22 3.21 0.03 14.12
C ASP A 22 2.87 -1.37 14.62
N ASP A 23 3.54 -1.82 15.68
CA ASP A 23 3.53 -3.21 16.19
C ASP A 23 2.15 -3.73 16.69
N THR A 24 1.14 -2.87 16.71
CA THR A 24 -0.26 -3.23 17.07
C THR A 24 -1.24 -2.98 15.93
N LYS A 25 -0.75 -2.48 14.79
CA LYS A 25 -1.55 -1.95 13.69
C LYS A 25 -1.06 -2.42 12.32
N GLU A 26 -0.14 -3.38 12.25
CA GLU A 26 0.40 -3.88 10.98
C GLU A 26 -0.71 -4.45 10.09
N ALA A 27 -1.59 -5.28 10.64
CA ALA A 27 -2.72 -5.86 9.90
C ALA A 27 -3.70 -4.77 9.39
N ALA A 28 -3.97 -3.74 10.21
CA ALA A 28 -4.81 -2.61 9.82
C ALA A 28 -4.16 -1.76 8.71
N PHE A 29 -2.84 -1.50 8.81
CA PHE A 29 -2.07 -0.84 7.77
C PHE A 29 -2.11 -1.62 6.46
N LEU A 30 -1.78 -2.91 6.50
CA LEU A 30 -1.75 -3.80 5.33
C LEU A 30 -3.11 -3.86 4.64
N ASN A 31 -4.22 -3.97 5.40
CA ASN A 31 -5.57 -3.94 4.83
C ASN A 31 -5.86 -2.62 4.10
N ARG A 32 -5.53 -1.47 4.70
CA ARG A 32 -5.70 -0.15 4.07
C ARG A 32 -4.82 0.02 2.84
N ALA A 33 -3.55 -0.37 2.93
CA ALA A 33 -2.59 -0.31 1.85
C ALA A 33 -3.03 -1.18 0.66
N ALA A 34 -3.55 -2.39 0.92
CA ALA A 34 -4.09 -3.25 -0.10
C ALA A 34 -5.35 -2.66 -0.78
N ARG A 35 -6.26 -2.02 -0.03
CA ARG A 35 -7.38 -1.26 -0.62
C ARG A 35 -6.88 -0.12 -1.50
N LYS A 36 -5.80 0.56 -1.08
CA LYS A 36 -5.18 1.64 -1.84
C LYS A 36 -4.54 1.13 -3.14
N LEU A 37 -3.89 -0.03 -3.14
CA LEU A 37 -3.33 -0.66 -4.36
C LEU A 37 -4.40 -0.87 -5.44
N LYS A 38 -5.62 -1.29 -5.09
CA LYS A 38 -6.73 -1.44 -6.07
C LYS A 38 -7.07 -0.13 -6.80
N GLN A 39 -6.81 1.03 -6.20
CA GLN A 39 -7.05 2.32 -6.85
C GLN A 39 -6.05 2.58 -7.99
N PHE A 40 -4.87 1.97 -7.95
CA PHE A 40 -3.84 2.10 -9.00
C PHE A 40 -4.14 1.29 -10.27
N LEU A 41 -5.05 0.31 -10.20
CA LEU A 41 -5.50 -0.46 -11.36
C LEU A 41 -6.23 0.40 -12.40
N LYS A 42 -6.69 1.59 -12.01
CA LYS A 42 -7.35 2.56 -12.91
C LYS A 42 -6.36 3.48 -13.63
N MET A 43 -5.05 3.30 -13.43
CA MET A 43 -4.02 4.08 -14.12
C MET A 43 -3.57 3.41 -15.42
N ASN A 44 -2.98 4.20 -16.31
CA ASN A 44 -2.33 3.71 -17.51
C ASN A 44 -0.96 3.09 -17.18
N ILE A 45 -0.98 1.89 -16.61
CA ILE A 45 0.19 1.05 -16.33
C ILE A 45 0.08 -0.27 -17.10
N SER A 46 1.21 -0.95 -17.31
CA SER A 46 1.26 -2.24 -18.01
C SER A 46 0.27 -3.25 -17.42
N GLU A 47 -0.41 -4.01 -18.28
CA GLU A 47 -1.35 -5.08 -17.92
C GLU A 47 -0.70 -6.14 -17.02
N GLU A 48 0.52 -6.57 -17.34
CA GLU A 48 1.29 -7.50 -16.51
C GLU A 48 1.51 -6.94 -15.09
N PHE A 49 1.83 -5.65 -15.00
CA PHE A 49 2.03 -5.00 -13.71
C PHE A 49 0.70 -4.86 -12.94
N ASN A 50 -0.42 -4.62 -13.63
CA ASN A 50 -1.75 -4.62 -13.03
C ASN A 50 -2.10 -5.96 -12.38
N ILE A 51 -1.77 -7.08 -13.04
CA ILE A 51 -1.97 -8.42 -12.47
C ILE A 51 -1.20 -8.56 -11.16
N HIS A 52 0.07 -8.14 -11.11
CA HIS A 52 0.84 -8.17 -9.87
C HIS A 52 0.26 -7.29 -8.76
N LEU A 53 -0.19 -6.06 -9.08
CA LEU A 53 -0.83 -5.18 -8.09
C LEU A 53 -2.12 -5.80 -7.54
N LEU A 54 -2.92 -6.44 -8.40
CA LEU A 54 -4.14 -7.11 -8.01
C LEU A 54 -3.85 -8.30 -7.09
N THR A 55 -2.89 -9.16 -7.46
CA THR A 55 -2.47 -10.32 -6.67
C THR A 55 -1.96 -9.90 -5.29
N VAL A 56 -1.09 -8.88 -5.22
CA VAL A 56 -0.58 -8.38 -3.93
C VAL A 56 -1.71 -7.79 -3.09
N SER A 57 -2.63 -7.04 -3.69
CA SER A 57 -3.76 -6.46 -2.98
C SER A 57 -4.71 -7.53 -2.42
N GLN A 58 -5.18 -8.44 -3.26
CA GLN A 58 -6.13 -9.49 -2.88
C GLN A 58 -5.50 -10.45 -1.87
N GLY A 59 -4.29 -10.94 -2.17
CA GLY A 59 -3.56 -11.84 -1.27
C GLY A 59 -3.33 -11.21 0.10
N THR A 60 -2.94 -9.93 0.15
CA THR A 60 -2.78 -9.22 1.43
C THR A 60 -4.10 -9.14 2.19
N GLN A 61 -5.21 -8.78 1.54
CA GLN A 61 -6.53 -8.70 2.18
C GLN A 61 -7.00 -10.04 2.73
N THR A 62 -6.81 -11.12 1.95
CA THR A 62 -7.15 -12.48 2.36
C THR A 62 -6.35 -12.91 3.58
N LEU A 63 -5.03 -12.65 3.60
CA LEU A 63 -4.15 -13.08 4.70
C LEU A 63 -4.36 -12.31 5.99
N VAL A 64 -4.61 -10.99 5.93
CA VAL A 64 -4.78 -10.19 7.15
C VAL A 64 -6.19 -10.20 7.72
N ASN A 65 -7.16 -10.78 7.00
CA ASN A 65 -8.59 -10.94 7.34
C ASN A 65 -9.15 -9.91 8.32
N CYS A 66 -9.02 -8.62 7.97
CA CYS A 66 -9.45 -7.51 8.81
C CYS A 66 -10.94 -7.20 8.55
N THR A 67 -11.81 -7.48 9.52
CA THR A 67 -13.24 -7.10 9.52
C THR A 67 -13.48 -5.60 9.79
N SER A 68 -12.47 -4.76 9.57
CA SER A 68 -12.57 -3.34 9.91
C SER A 68 -13.74 -2.70 9.15
N LYS A 69 -14.67 -2.11 9.93
CA LYS A 69 -15.78 -1.28 9.46
C LYS A 69 -15.29 -0.46 8.28
N GLU A 70 -16.00 -0.55 7.16
CA GLU A 70 -15.68 0.16 5.93
C GLU A 70 -15.40 1.63 6.25
N GLU A 71 -14.13 2.00 6.35
CA GLU A 71 -13.75 3.41 6.26
C GLU A 71 -14.24 3.84 4.88
N LYS A 72 -15.34 4.59 4.87
CA LYS A 72 -15.88 5.28 3.70
C LYS A 72 -14.68 5.79 2.92
N ASN A 73 -14.67 5.58 1.60
CA ASN A 73 -13.68 6.13 0.67
C ASN A 73 -13.60 7.66 0.90
N LEU A 74 -12.84 8.08 1.90
CA LEU A 74 -12.51 9.46 2.16
C LEU A 74 -11.73 9.81 0.92
N LYS A 75 -12.30 10.77 0.19
CA LYS A 75 -11.80 11.31 -1.07
C LYS A 75 -10.42 11.94 -0.81
N GLU A 76 -9.40 11.15 -0.51
CA GLU A 76 -8.01 11.55 -0.59
C GLU A 76 -7.70 11.59 -2.10
N GLN A 77 -8.17 12.66 -2.73
CA GLN A 77 -7.94 13.05 -4.12
C GLN A 77 -6.48 13.44 -4.38
N LYS A 78 -5.51 12.70 -3.82
CA LYS A 78 -4.17 12.74 -4.39
C LYS A 78 -4.19 11.80 -5.59
N LYS A 79 -3.97 12.36 -6.79
CA LYS A 79 -3.72 11.61 -8.02
C LYS A 79 -2.84 10.42 -7.66
N ASN A 80 -3.32 9.22 -8.00
CA ASN A 80 -2.50 8.02 -7.93
C ASN A 80 -1.25 8.32 -8.75
N ASP A 81 -0.12 8.45 -8.08
CA ASP A 81 1.14 8.87 -8.67
C ASP A 81 2.17 7.74 -8.51
N PRO A 82 3.03 7.50 -9.51
CA PRO A 82 4.02 6.43 -9.46
C PRO A 82 4.97 6.49 -8.25
N CYS A 83 5.34 7.67 -7.74
CA CYS A 83 6.16 7.79 -6.53
C CYS A 83 5.42 7.31 -5.29
N PHE A 84 4.13 7.64 -5.17
CA PHE A 84 3.31 7.11 -4.08
C PHE A 84 3.19 5.58 -4.19
N LEU A 85 2.95 5.04 -5.39
CA LEU A 85 2.86 3.59 -5.59
C LEU A 85 4.16 2.88 -5.21
N LYS A 86 5.31 3.41 -5.66
CA LYS A 86 6.63 2.87 -5.32
C LYS A 86 6.86 2.85 -3.81
N ARG A 87 6.51 3.94 -3.12
CA ARG A 87 6.61 4.02 -1.66
C ARG A 87 5.64 3.06 -0.96
N LEU A 88 4.39 2.99 -1.42
CA LEU A 88 3.37 2.10 -0.86
C LEU A 88 3.82 0.63 -0.93
N LEU A 89 4.35 0.18 -2.07
CA LEU A 89 4.89 -1.17 -2.23
C LEU A 89 6.08 -1.44 -1.29
N ARG A 90 6.95 -0.45 -1.07
CA ARG A 90 8.06 -0.54 -0.11
C ARG A 90 7.54 -0.72 1.31
N GLU A 91 6.59 0.10 1.75
CA GLU A 91 6.04 0.02 3.11
C GLU A 91 5.26 -1.28 3.33
N ILE A 92 4.50 -1.77 2.34
CA ILE A 92 3.84 -3.10 2.39
C ILE A 92 4.88 -4.21 2.62
N LYS A 93 5.97 -4.22 1.85
CA LYS A 93 7.06 -5.20 2.02
C LYS A 93 7.67 -5.11 3.43
N THR A 94 7.98 -3.91 3.90
CA THR A 94 8.53 -3.70 5.24
C THR A 94 7.59 -4.21 6.32
N CYS A 95 6.30 -3.91 6.20
CA CYS A 95 5.29 -4.29 7.19
C CYS A 95 5.08 -5.81 7.24
N TRP A 96 5.04 -6.48 6.08
CA TRP A 96 5.05 -7.95 6.02
C TRP A 96 6.30 -8.55 6.66
N ASN A 97 7.48 -7.96 6.41
CA ASN A 97 8.71 -8.43 7.03
C ASN A 97 8.70 -8.28 8.56
N LYS A 98 8.04 -7.26 9.11
CA LYS A 98 7.86 -7.13 10.56
C LYS A 98 7.02 -8.30 11.11
N ILE A 99 5.85 -8.55 10.51
CA ILE A 99 4.96 -9.65 10.92
C ILE A 99 5.67 -11.00 10.82
N LEU A 100 6.34 -11.28 9.69
CA LEU A 100 6.92 -12.59 9.41
C LEU A 100 8.21 -12.87 10.19
N LYS A 101 8.97 -11.83 10.57
CA LYS A 101 10.17 -12.00 11.39
C LYS A 101 9.85 -12.12 12.88
N GLY A 102 8.62 -11.80 13.30
CA GLY A 102 8.20 -11.74 14.69
C GLY A 102 8.77 -10.51 15.41
N SER A 103 7.98 -9.95 16.32
CA SER A 103 8.48 -9.11 17.41
C SER A 103 9.45 -9.97 18.23
N ILE A 104 10.75 -9.85 17.97
CA ILE A 104 11.79 -10.37 18.87
C ILE A 104 11.89 -9.42 20.05
#